data_AF-A0A6A5UNN9-F1
#
_entry.id   AF-A0A6A5UNN9-F1
#
_cell.length_a   1.000
_cell.length_b   1.000
_cell.length_c   1.000
_cell.angle_alpha   90.00
_cell.angle_beta   90.00
_cell.angle_gamma   90.00
#
_symmetry.space_group_name_H-M   'P 1'
#
loop_
_entity.id
_entity.type
_entity.pdbx_description
1 polymer ?
#
loop_
_entity_poly.entity_id
_entity_poly.type
_entity_poly.pdbx_seq_one_letter_code
_entity_poly.pdbx_strand_id
1 'polypeptide(L)'
;MQSWQAVADGDFDHLQLPMPLSVRSFENLTYEAGYGRKAPGRKPMLEDAQKKRRLEWALAHNPDLYKYSDGLALFFTDETPAQIGEQRGKQRAWAKDDEIYHPDVKRPKIRNNYALQFYGSFTYDAKGPFHIYGTETPGAKKLAKQALDKENQ
;
A
#
# COMPACT_ATOMS: atom_id res chain seq x y z
N MET A 1 -21.87 -10.54 -12.56
CA MET A 1 -21.35 -9.54 -11.60
C MET A 1 -19.96 -9.13 -12.06
N GLN A 2 -19.73 -7.85 -12.35
CA GLN A 2 -18.41 -7.36 -12.76
C GLN A 2 -17.49 -7.32 -11.54
N SER A 3 -16.23 -7.73 -11.67
CA SER A 3 -15.28 -7.93 -10.55
C SER A 3 -14.91 -6.67 -9.77
N TRP A 4 -15.39 -5.49 -10.20
CA TRP A 4 -15.16 -4.20 -9.56
C TRP A 4 -16.38 -3.66 -8.79
N GLN A 5 -17.57 -4.26 -8.93
CA GLN A 5 -18.76 -3.84 -8.20
C GLN A 5 -18.79 -4.51 -6.83
N ALA A 6 -18.71 -3.71 -5.76
CA ALA A 6 -18.74 -4.20 -4.38
C ALA A 6 -20.16 -4.55 -3.90
N VAL A 7 -21.18 -4.06 -4.61
CA VAL A 7 -22.61 -4.26 -4.35
C VAL A 7 -23.29 -4.49 -5.69
N ALA A 8 -24.14 -5.51 -5.80
CA ALA A 8 -24.98 -5.82 -6.95
C ALA A 8 -26.47 -5.61 -6.63
N ASP A 9 -27.28 -5.44 -7.68
CA ASP A 9 -28.73 -5.47 -7.53
C ASP A 9 -29.14 -6.84 -6.97
N GLY A 10 -30.00 -6.82 -5.96
CA GLY A 10 -30.43 -8.02 -5.21
C GLY A 10 -29.65 -8.28 -3.92
N ASP A 11 -28.49 -7.64 -3.70
CA ASP A 11 -27.72 -7.82 -2.46
C ASP A 11 -28.51 -7.44 -1.20
N PHE A 12 -29.49 -6.55 -1.34
CA PHE A 12 -30.33 -6.04 -0.26
C PHE A 12 -31.71 -6.69 -0.17
N ASP A 13 -32.04 -7.66 -1.03
CA ASP A 13 -33.37 -8.28 -1.08
C ASP A 13 -33.73 -8.98 0.23
N HIS A 14 -32.71 -9.49 0.94
CA HIS A 14 -32.86 -10.10 2.25
C HIS A 14 -33.41 -9.14 3.32
N LEU A 15 -33.29 -7.82 3.12
CA LEU A 15 -33.83 -6.81 4.04
C LEU A 15 -35.35 -6.62 3.90
N GLN A 16 -35.98 -7.21 2.87
CA GLN A 16 -37.44 -7.16 2.63
C GLN A 16 -38.02 -5.74 2.71
N LEU A 17 -37.29 -4.77 2.15
CA LEU A 17 -37.70 -3.37 2.16
C LEU A 17 -38.97 -3.17 1.29
N PRO A 18 -39.82 -2.17 1.61
CA PRO A 18 -41.04 -1.89 0.84
C PRO A 18 -40.77 -1.58 -0.64
N MET A 19 -39.58 -1.06 -0.94
CA MET A 19 -39.07 -0.94 -2.31
C MET A 19 -37.69 -1.60 -2.39
N PRO A 20 -37.41 -2.40 -3.44
CA PRO A 20 -36.10 -2.97 -3.65
C PRO A 20 -35.03 -1.88 -3.74
N LEU A 21 -33.97 -2.03 -2.96
CA LEU A 21 -32.88 -1.07 -2.93
C LEU A 21 -31.97 -1.33 -4.14
N SER A 22 -32.08 -0.51 -5.18
CA SER A 22 -31.14 -0.54 -6.30
C SER A 22 -29.77 -0.02 -5.87
N VAL A 23 -28.70 -0.45 -6.57
CA VAL A 23 -27.33 0.02 -6.30
C VAL A 23 -27.26 1.56 -6.31
N ARG A 24 -27.97 2.23 -7.23
CA ARG A 24 -28.00 3.69 -7.33
C ARG A 24 -28.64 4.34 -6.10
N SER A 25 -29.74 3.78 -5.61
CA SER A 25 -30.44 4.30 -4.43
C SER A 25 -29.57 4.15 -3.18
N PHE A 26 -28.91 3.00 -3.04
CA PHE A 26 -27.91 2.77 -2.01
C PHE A 26 -26.76 3.78 -2.07
N GLU A 27 -26.17 4.01 -3.25
CA GLU A 27 -25.07 4.96 -3.43
C GLU A 27 -25.49 6.38 -3.02
N ASN A 28 -26.65 6.86 -3.48
CA ASN A 28 -27.14 8.20 -3.15
C ASN A 28 -27.33 8.38 -1.64
N LEU A 29 -28.02 7.44 -0.98
CA LEU A 29 -28.22 7.47 0.48
C LEU A 29 -26.89 7.47 1.24
N THR A 30 -25.92 6.71 0.75
CA THR A 30 -24.59 6.62 1.35
C THR A 30 -23.84 7.95 1.23
N TYR A 31 -23.90 8.61 0.07
CA TYR A 31 -23.32 9.94 -0.10
C TYR A 31 -24.03 11.03 0.72
N GLU A 32 -25.36 11.02 0.77
CA GLU A 32 -26.16 11.94 1.61
C GLU A 32 -25.82 11.80 3.10
N ALA A 33 -25.53 10.57 3.55
CA ALA A 33 -25.06 10.29 4.91
C ALA A 33 -23.59 10.69 5.16
N GLY A 34 -22.91 11.28 4.16
CA GLY A 34 -21.54 11.80 4.27
C GLY A 34 -20.43 10.77 4.02
N TYR A 35 -20.75 9.56 3.52
CA TYR A 35 -19.75 8.54 3.22
C TYR A 35 -19.16 8.73 1.81
N GLY A 36 -17.87 8.46 1.67
CA GLY A 36 -17.17 8.48 0.39
C GLY A 36 -16.52 7.14 0.05
N ARG A 37 -16.38 6.85 -1.26
CA ARG A 37 -15.59 5.71 -1.74
C ARG A 37 -14.10 5.98 -1.64
N LYS A 38 -13.48 5.45 -0.59
CA LYS A 38 -12.07 5.68 -0.26
C LYS A 38 -11.23 4.42 -0.38
N ALA A 39 -10.00 4.59 -0.87
CA ALA A 39 -9.04 3.51 -0.87
C ALA A 39 -8.62 3.25 0.58
N PRO A 40 -8.73 2.01 1.10
CA PRO A 40 -8.26 1.68 2.43
C PRO A 40 -6.75 1.89 2.48
N GLY A 41 -6.35 2.99 3.11
CA GLY A 41 -4.94 3.32 3.30
C GLY A 41 -4.36 2.43 4.38
N ARG A 42 -3.30 1.67 4.06
CA ARG A 42 -2.50 0.97 5.07
C ARG A 42 -1.45 1.95 5.59
N LYS A 43 -1.74 2.64 6.69
CA LYS A 43 -0.69 3.36 7.43
C LYS A 43 0.01 2.35 8.36
N PRO A 44 1.35 2.30 8.40
CA PRO A 44 2.03 1.56 9.46
C PRO A 44 1.62 2.15 10.81
N MET A 45 1.39 1.30 11.79
CA MET A 45 1.18 1.74 13.17
C MET A 45 2.51 2.35 13.63
N LEU A 46 2.48 3.62 14.01
CA LEU A 46 3.65 4.34 14.51
C LEU A 46 3.45 4.65 15.98
N GLU A 47 4.46 4.33 16.78
CA GLU A 47 4.56 4.78 18.17
C GLU A 47 4.82 6.28 18.23
N ASP A 48 4.49 6.92 19.36
CA ASP A 48 4.65 8.37 19.49
C ASP A 48 6.12 8.81 19.38
N ALA A 49 7.07 7.99 19.87
CA ALA A 49 8.50 8.21 19.68
C ALA A 49 8.93 8.14 18.20
N GLN A 50 8.28 7.29 17.39
CA GLN A 50 8.54 7.21 15.96
C GLN A 50 7.95 8.41 15.23
N LYS A 51 6.75 8.87 15.62
CA LYS A 51 6.14 10.09 15.08
C LYS A 51 7.02 11.31 15.35
N LYS A 52 7.52 11.46 16.58
CA LYS A 52 8.41 12.57 16.96
C LYS A 52 9.70 12.56 16.13
N ARG A 53 10.39 11.42 16.03
CA ARG A 53 11.61 11.28 15.22
C ARG A 53 11.37 11.61 13.74
N ARG A 54 10.26 11.13 13.16
CA ARG A 54 9.89 11.44 11.77
C ARG A 54 9.63 12.93 11.57
N LEU A 55 8.96 13.58 12.52
CA LEU A 55 8.68 15.02 12.47
C LEU A 55 9.97 15.84 12.56
N GLU A 56 10.85 15.52 13.52
CA GLU A 56 12.15 16.18 13.68
C GLU A 56 13.00 16.07 12.41
N TRP A 57 13.07 14.87 11.83
CA TRP A 57 13.80 14.65 10.57
C TRP A 57 13.21 15.46 9.41
N ALA A 58 11.88 15.49 9.27
CA ALA A 58 11.19 16.22 8.20
C ALA A 58 11.35 17.73 8.31
N LEU A 59 11.35 18.28 9.54
CA LEU A 59 11.61 19.70 9.77
C LEU A 59 13.06 20.07 9.44
N ALA A 60 14.01 19.19 9.75
CA ALA A 60 15.43 19.42 9.49
C ALA A 60 15.80 19.30 7.99
N HIS A 61 15.16 18.39 7.26
CA HIS A 61 15.48 18.06 5.86
C HIS A 61 14.36 18.47 4.90
N ASN A 62 13.71 19.61 5.16
CA ASN A 62 12.61 20.09 4.34
C ASN A 62 13.12 20.56 2.96
N PRO A 63 12.78 19.84 1.86
CA PRO A 63 13.27 20.17 0.54
C PRO A 63 12.72 21.50 0.00
N ASP A 64 11.58 21.97 0.52
CA ASP A 64 10.92 23.20 0.07
C ASP A 64 11.57 24.47 0.65
N LEU A 65 12.42 24.34 1.67
CA LEU A 65 13.14 25.48 2.27
C LEU A 65 14.36 25.94 1.42
N TYR A 66 14.85 25.12 0.50
CA TYR A 66 16.09 25.38 -0.22
C TYR A 66 15.88 25.47 -1.75
N LYS A 67 16.36 26.58 -2.34
CA LYS A 67 16.15 26.98 -3.75
C LYS A 67 16.73 26.01 -4.81
N TYR A 68 17.73 25.22 -4.41
CA TYR A 68 18.28 24.08 -5.14
C TYR A 68 18.50 23.01 -4.08
N SER A 69 17.57 22.09 -3.94
CA SER A 69 17.44 21.27 -2.73
C SER A 69 18.25 19.97 -2.80
N ASP A 70 18.56 19.45 -1.60
CA ASP A 70 19.12 18.12 -1.35
C ASP A 70 18.40 17.00 -2.12
N GLY A 71 17.11 17.19 -2.46
CA GLY A 71 16.29 16.21 -3.18
C GLY A 71 16.68 15.95 -4.63
N LEU A 72 17.39 16.87 -5.30
CA LEU A 72 17.83 16.67 -6.70
C LEU A 72 19.11 15.82 -6.80
N ALA A 73 19.94 15.81 -5.75
CA ALA A 73 21.19 15.03 -5.69
C ALA A 73 21.04 13.73 -4.87
N LEU A 74 19.83 13.43 -4.40
CA LEU A 74 19.54 12.25 -3.58
C LEU A 74 19.35 11.02 -4.47
N PHE A 75 20.15 9.99 -4.19
CA PHE A 75 19.96 8.66 -4.75
C PHE A 75 19.06 7.86 -3.81
N PHE A 76 17.87 7.53 -4.30
CA PHE A 76 16.95 6.66 -3.60
C PHE A 76 17.23 5.23 -4.01
N THR A 77 17.33 4.33 -3.03
CA THR A 77 17.47 2.89 -3.24
C THR A 77 16.43 2.17 -2.42
N ASP A 78 15.75 1.18 -2.99
CA ASP A 78 14.80 0.35 -2.24
C ASP A 78 14.71 -1.05 -2.84
N GLU A 79 14.25 -1.99 -2.02
CA GLU A 79 13.94 -3.35 -2.42
C GLU A 79 12.44 -3.59 -2.36
N THR A 80 11.86 -4.03 -3.47
CA THR A 80 10.44 -4.33 -3.59
C THR A 80 10.22 -5.74 -4.10
N PRO A 81 9.43 -6.57 -3.40
CA PRO A 81 9.04 -7.87 -3.93
C PRO A 81 8.02 -7.69 -5.06
N ALA A 82 8.28 -8.26 -6.23
CA ALA A 82 7.31 -8.32 -7.30
C ALA A 82 6.42 -9.55 -7.13
N GLN A 83 5.11 -9.32 -7.12
CA GLN A 83 4.10 -10.34 -6.94
C GLN A 83 3.45 -10.67 -8.28
N ILE A 84 3.31 -11.96 -8.58
CA ILE A 84 2.59 -12.45 -9.75
C ILE A 84 1.17 -12.83 -9.33
N GLY A 85 0.16 -12.36 -10.07
CA GLY A 85 -1.24 -12.68 -9.81
C GLY A 85 -1.93 -11.80 -8.76
N GLU A 86 -1.33 -10.70 -8.31
CA GLU A 86 -2.07 -9.71 -7.50
C GLU A 86 -3.24 -9.13 -8.32
N GLN A 87 -4.42 -9.05 -7.71
CA GLN A 87 -5.58 -8.43 -8.34
C GLN A 87 -5.29 -6.95 -8.62
N ARG A 88 -5.28 -6.57 -9.89
CA ARG A 88 -5.05 -5.19 -10.33
C ARG A 88 -6.31 -4.35 -10.06
N GLY A 89 -6.18 -3.32 -9.22
CA GLY A 89 -7.25 -2.35 -8.95
C GLY A 89 -7.43 -2.06 -7.47
N LYS A 90 -7.53 -0.77 -7.11
CA LYS A 90 -7.80 -0.36 -5.72
C LYS A 90 -9.25 -0.70 -5.37
N GLN A 91 -9.46 -1.73 -4.57
CA GLN A 91 -10.76 -1.96 -3.93
C GLN A 91 -11.02 -0.80 -2.96
N ARG A 92 -12.12 -0.07 -3.17
CA ARG A 92 -12.52 1.05 -2.34
C ARG A 92 -13.58 0.58 -1.34
N ALA A 93 -13.54 1.12 -0.13
CA ALA A 93 -14.57 0.93 0.87
C ALA A 93 -15.24 2.28 1.18
N TRP A 94 -16.48 2.24 1.66
CA TRP A 94 -17.21 3.41 2.11
C TRP A 94 -16.73 3.82 3.51
N ALA A 95 -16.33 5.07 3.68
CA ALA A 95 -15.91 5.64 4.97
C ALA A 95 -16.08 7.17 4.96
N LYS A 96 -16.35 7.76 6.14
CA LYS A 96 -16.33 9.22 6.35
C LYS A 96 -14.91 9.78 6.44
N ASP A 97 -14.76 11.10 6.48
CA ASP A 97 -13.47 11.81 6.54
C ASP A 97 -12.72 11.61 7.86
N ASP A 98 -13.47 11.50 8.95
CA ASP A 98 -13.00 11.34 10.32
C ASP A 98 -12.94 9.87 10.78
N GLU A 99 -13.50 8.94 10.00
CA GLU A 99 -13.55 7.53 10.36
C GLU A 99 -12.22 6.80 10.09
N ILE A 100 -11.70 6.14 11.13
CA ILE A 100 -10.65 5.14 11.00
C ILE A 100 -11.30 3.83 10.55
N TYR A 101 -10.77 3.20 9.49
CA TYR A 101 -11.28 1.93 8.99
C TYR A 101 -11.38 0.85 10.09
N HIS A 102 -12.58 0.30 10.27
CA HIS A 102 -12.81 -0.82 11.17
C HIS A 102 -11.93 -2.02 10.78
N PRO A 103 -11.33 -2.75 11.74
CA PRO A 103 -10.53 -3.94 11.47
C PRO A 103 -11.20 -4.97 10.55
N ASP A 104 -12.51 -5.13 10.62
CA ASP A 104 -13.24 -6.16 9.85
C ASP A 104 -13.44 -5.79 8.37
N VAL A 105 -13.28 -4.51 8.01
CA VAL A 105 -13.22 -4.07 6.60
C VAL A 105 -11.85 -4.40 5.98
N LYS A 106 -10.86 -4.74 6.83
CA LYS A 106 -9.51 -5.07 6.38
C LYS A 106 -9.52 -6.50 5.83
N ARG A 107 -9.54 -6.60 4.50
CA ARG A 107 -9.26 -7.87 3.85
C ARG A 107 -7.80 -8.26 4.13
N PRO A 108 -7.53 -9.52 4.54
CA PRO A 108 -6.15 -9.98 4.66
C PRO A 108 -5.50 -9.81 3.29
N LYS A 109 -4.31 -9.17 3.26
CA LYS A 109 -3.49 -9.17 2.06
C LYS A 109 -3.02 -10.60 1.85
N ILE A 110 -3.75 -11.37 1.02
CA ILE A 110 -3.34 -12.71 0.62
C ILE A 110 -2.07 -12.54 -0.20
N ARG A 111 -0.93 -12.82 0.43
CA ARG A 111 0.38 -12.85 -0.21
C ARG A 111 0.53 -14.20 -0.88
N ASN A 112 0.01 -14.32 -2.10
CA ASN A 112 0.39 -15.44 -2.94
C ASN A 112 1.84 -15.24 -3.40
N ASN A 113 2.58 -16.35 -3.50
CA ASN A 113 4.00 -16.48 -3.80
C ASN A 113 4.67 -15.24 -4.41
N TYR A 114 5.71 -14.75 -3.73
CA TYR A 114 6.67 -13.81 -4.33
C TYR A 114 7.41 -14.51 -5.45
N ALA A 115 7.36 -13.94 -6.65
CA ALA A 115 8.03 -14.54 -7.80
C ALA A 115 9.47 -14.08 -7.94
N LEU A 116 9.79 -12.87 -7.48
CA LEU A 116 11.13 -12.26 -7.54
C LEU A 116 11.21 -11.04 -6.61
N GLN A 117 12.42 -10.75 -6.11
CA GLN A 117 12.72 -9.53 -5.36
C GLN A 117 13.50 -8.58 -6.27
N PHE A 118 13.09 -7.32 -6.32
CA PHE A 118 13.68 -6.30 -7.17
C PHE A 118 14.39 -5.27 -6.29
N TYR A 119 15.69 -5.08 -6.50
CA TYR A 119 16.42 -3.92 -6.02
C TYR A 119 16.48 -2.88 -7.13
N GLY A 120 16.25 -1.62 -6.79
CA GLY A 120 16.40 -0.53 -7.75
C GLY A 120 16.91 0.73 -7.07
N SER A 121 17.57 1.56 -7.88
CA SER A 121 17.95 2.91 -7.51
C SER A 121 17.38 3.92 -8.49
N PHE A 122 17.13 5.15 -8.04
CA PHE A 122 16.68 6.25 -8.88
C PHE A 122 17.05 7.60 -8.27
N THR A 123 17.21 8.61 -9.12
CA THR A 123 17.27 10.03 -8.76
C THR A 123 15.94 10.68 -9.09
N TYR A 124 15.81 11.98 -8.83
CA TYR A 124 14.62 12.75 -9.16
C TYR A 124 14.21 12.62 -10.64
N ASP A 125 15.19 12.63 -11.55
CA ASP A 125 15.00 12.73 -13.00
C ASP A 125 15.39 11.46 -13.78
N ALA A 126 16.09 10.51 -13.15
CA ALA A 126 16.61 9.33 -13.84
C ALA A 126 16.41 8.04 -13.04
N LYS A 127 16.27 6.94 -13.79
CA LYS A 127 16.35 5.59 -13.24
C LYS A 127 17.83 5.23 -13.09
N GLY A 128 18.19 4.70 -11.93
CA GLY A 128 19.52 4.17 -11.67
C GLY A 128 19.61 2.66 -11.94
N PRO A 129 20.74 2.04 -11.59
CA PRO A 129 20.92 0.60 -11.64
C PRO A 129 19.83 -0.18 -10.89
N PHE A 130 19.54 -1.38 -11.37
CA PHE A 130 18.62 -2.31 -10.73
C PHE A 130 19.17 -3.74 -10.76
N HIS A 131 18.67 -4.56 -9.86
CA HIS A 131 18.99 -5.98 -9.79
C HIS A 131 17.71 -6.79 -9.50
N ILE A 132 17.52 -7.88 -10.23
CA ILE A 132 16.41 -8.82 -9.98
C ILE A 132 16.98 -10.06 -9.33
N TYR A 133 16.67 -10.25 -8.06
CA TYR A 133 17.00 -11.47 -7.35
C TYR A 133 16.04 -12.59 -7.77
N GLY A 134 16.61 -13.69 -8.25
CA GLY A 134 15.88 -14.94 -8.46
C GLY A 134 15.58 -15.64 -7.14
N THR A 135 14.74 -16.68 -7.20
CA THR A 135 14.47 -17.52 -6.02
C THR A 135 15.73 -18.24 -5.58
N GLU A 136 16.25 -17.89 -4.41
CA GLU A 136 17.40 -18.59 -3.84
C GLU A 136 17.04 -20.03 -3.46
N THR A 137 17.91 -20.97 -3.84
CA THR A 137 17.85 -22.34 -3.32
C THR A 137 18.25 -22.36 -1.84
N PRO A 138 17.84 -23.37 -1.05
CA PRO A 138 18.28 -23.50 0.34
C PRO A 138 19.81 -23.54 0.49
N GLY A 139 20.53 -24.11 -0.49
CA GLY A 139 21.98 -24.12 -0.54
C GLY A 139 22.59 -22.74 -0.76
N ALA A 140 22.02 -21.96 -1.69
CA ALA A 140 22.43 -20.58 -1.94
C ALA A 140 22.26 -19.69 -0.70
N LYS A 141 21.14 -19.85 0.04
CA LYS A 141 20.89 -19.13 1.31
C LYS A 141 21.98 -19.38 2.36
N LYS A 142 22.41 -20.64 2.49
CA LYS A 142 23.45 -20.99 3.47
C LYS A 142 24.79 -20.35 3.10
N LEU A 143 25.15 -20.35 1.82
CA LEU A 143 26.37 -19.71 1.32
C LEU A 143 26.31 -18.19 1.46
N ALA A 144 25.19 -17.57 1.10
CA ALA A 144 24.99 -16.12 1.25
C ALA A 144 25.10 -15.68 2.71
N LYS A 145 24.50 -16.44 3.63
CA LYS A 145 24.64 -16.18 5.07
C LYS A 145 26.09 -16.28 5.55
N GLN A 146 26.82 -17.31 5.11
CA GLN A 146 28.24 -17.47 5.45
C GLN A 146 29.11 -16.32 4.92
N ALA A 147 28.81 -15.81 3.72
CA ALA A 147 29.48 -14.66 3.16
C ALA A 147 29.18 -13.38 3.96
N LEU A 148 27.91 -13.14 4.30
CA LEU A 148 27.47 -12.00 5.09
C LEU A 148 28.08 -12.00 6.50
N ASP A 149 28.12 -13.16 7.16
CA ASP A 149 28.74 -13.31 8.48
C ASP A 149 30.25 -13.03 8.46
N LYS A 150 30.90 -13.24 7.31
CA LYS A 150 32.33 -12.94 7.11
C LYS A 150 32.58 -11.45 6.81
N GLU A 151 31.68 -10.79 6.07
CA GLU A 151 31.80 -9.35 5.79
C GLU A 151 31.51 -8.46 7.01
N ASN A 152 30.71 -8.95 7.97
CA ASN A 152 30.40 -8.24 9.21
C ASN A 152 31.45 -8.42 10.33
N GLN A 153 32.56 -9.12 10.06
CA GLN A 153 33.72 -9.27 10.96
C GLN A 153 34.80 -8.25 10.63
#